data_AF-A0A0S2S1A7-F1
#
_entry.id   AF-A0A0S2S1A7-F1
#
_cell.length_a   1.000
_cell.length_b   1.000
_cell.length_c   1.000
_cell.angle_alpha   90.00
_cell.angle_beta   90.00
_cell.angle_gamma   90.00
#
_symmetry.space_group_name_H-M   'P 1'
#
loop_
_entity.id
_entity.type
_entity.pdbx_description
1 polymer ?
#
loop_
_entity_poly.entity_id
_entity_poly.type
_entity_poly.pdbx_seq_one_letter_code
_entity_poly.pdbx_strand_id
1 'polypeptide(L)'
;MNQTELEERISKLILIVLPQMRVKGIVLQEEFNELLNCMEQLSYLTIDKDIISKKLAFNLFYFYTQTTMEFELYIKDKEAQGDFLVRLYIQTMNVLSGLHLDR
;
A
#
# COMPACT_ATOMS: atom_id res chain seq x y z
N MET A 1 10.01 -6.96 12.24
CA MET A 1 10.43 -5.54 12.18
C MET A 1 9.62 -4.76 13.20
N ASN A 2 10.19 -3.71 13.78
CA ASN A 2 9.42 -2.77 14.59
C ASN A 2 8.60 -1.83 13.68
N GLN A 3 7.71 -1.03 14.28
CA GLN A 3 6.83 -0.12 13.54
C GLN A 3 7.62 0.85 12.65
N THR A 4 8.63 1.54 13.19
CA THR A 4 9.45 2.51 12.46
C THR A 4 10.14 1.87 11.24
N GLU A 5 10.72 0.69 11.41
CA GLU A 5 11.33 -0.07 10.32
C GLU A 5 10.32 -0.40 9.21
N LEU A 6 9.08 -0.75 9.57
CA LEU A 6 8.01 -1.01 8.62
C LEU A 6 7.58 0.25 7.88
N GLU A 7 7.38 1.37 8.58
CA GLU A 7 6.99 2.64 7.92
C GLU A 7 8.07 3.11 6.92
N GLU A 8 9.35 2.96 7.28
CA GLU A 8 10.46 3.27 6.38
C GLU A 8 10.52 2.31 5.19
N ARG A 9 10.30 1.01 5.40
CA ARG A 9 10.30 0.02 4.32
C ARG A 9 9.16 0.25 3.35
N ILE A 10 7.94 0.49 3.85
CA ILE A 10 6.76 0.84 3.04
C ILE A 10 7.06 2.09 2.22
N SER A 11 7.60 3.14 2.84
CA SER A 11 7.93 4.38 2.13
C SER A 11 8.94 4.15 1.00
N LYS A 12 9.96 3.30 1.22
CA LYS A 12 10.94 2.94 0.17
C LYS A 12 10.29 2.13 -0.96
N LEU A 13 9.44 1.16 -0.64
CA LEU A 13 8.77 0.32 -1.63
C LEU A 13 7.79 1.14 -2.50
N ILE A 14 7.06 2.10 -1.93
CA ILE A 14 6.22 3.03 -2.69
C ILE A 14 7.04 3.79 -3.74
N LEU A 15 8.24 4.27 -3.37
CA LEU A 15 9.15 4.98 -4.26
C LEU A 15 9.76 4.10 -5.34
N ILE A 16 9.72 2.77 -5.18
CA ILE A 16 10.20 1.81 -6.18
C ILE A 16 9.06 1.43 -7.14
N VAL A 17 7.91 1.03 -6.59
CA VAL A 17 6.78 0.49 -7.36
C VAL A 17 6.15 1.56 -8.24
N LEU A 18 5.81 2.72 -7.66
CA LEU A 18 4.99 3.71 -8.38
C LEU A 18 5.67 4.26 -9.64
N PRO A 19 6.99 4.57 -9.64
CA PRO A 19 7.67 4.99 -10.87
C PRO A 19 7.71 3.91 -11.96
N GLN A 20 7.81 2.62 -11.60
CA GLN A 20 7.78 1.56 -12.61
C GLN A 20 6.41 1.46 -13.29
N MET A 21 5.33 1.60 -12.51
CA MET A 21 3.98 1.64 -13.06
C MET A 21 3.81 2.84 -14.00
N ARG A 22 4.20 4.04 -13.55
CA ARG A 22 4.03 5.28 -14.32
C ARG A 22 4.86 5.35 -15.60
N VAL A 23 6.14 4.96 -15.52
CA VAL A 23 7.08 5.14 -16.63
C VAL A 23 7.07 3.97 -17.59
N LYS A 24 6.90 2.75 -17.06
CA LYS A 24 7.03 1.51 -17.84
C LYS A 24 5.72 0.76 -18.02
N GLY A 25 4.65 1.12 -17.30
CA GLY A 25 3.41 0.35 -17.30
C GLY A 25 3.55 -1.05 -16.71
N ILE A 26 4.55 -1.27 -15.83
CA ILE A 26 4.87 -2.59 -15.27
C ILE A 26 4.61 -2.58 -13.76
N VAL A 27 3.97 -3.65 -13.29
CA VAL A 27 3.87 -3.96 -11.86
C VAL A 27 5.06 -4.83 -11.47
N LEU A 28 5.88 -4.31 -10.57
CA LEU A 28 6.93 -5.09 -9.92
C LEU A 28 6.30 -6.00 -8.87
N GLN A 29 6.03 -7.24 -9.25
CA GLN A 29 5.25 -8.19 -8.46
C GLN A 29 5.86 -8.50 -7.09
N GLU A 30 7.18 -8.71 -7.04
CA GLU A 30 7.87 -9.05 -5.79
C GLU A 30 7.81 -7.90 -4.79
N GLU A 31 8.14 -6.69 -5.23
CA GLU A 31 8.13 -5.48 -4.42
C GLU A 31 6.72 -5.06 -4.01
N PHE A 32 5.73 -5.27 -4.88
CA PHE A 32 4.33 -5.02 -4.56
C PHE A 32 3.84 -5.98 -3.48
N ASN A 33 4.13 -7.27 -3.60
CA ASN A 33 3.76 -8.26 -2.59
C ASN A 33 4.51 -8.01 -1.27
N GLU A 34 5.79 -7.61 -1.32
CA GLU A 34 6.53 -7.21 -0.13
C GLU A 34 5.88 -5.98 0.55
N LEU A 35 5.43 -5.01 -0.24
CA LEU A 35 4.73 -3.83 0.27
C LEU A 35 3.44 -4.24 0.99
N LEU A 36 2.63 -5.11 0.39
CA LEU A 36 1.42 -5.63 1.03
C LEU A 36 1.72 -6.38 2.33
N ASN A 37 2.75 -7.22 2.34
CA ASN A 37 3.16 -7.95 3.54
C ASN A 37 3.65 -7.00 4.65
N CYS A 38 4.34 -5.91 4.29
CA CYS A 38 4.77 -4.89 5.25
C CYS A 38 3.57 -4.14 5.83
N MET A 39 2.57 -3.81 5.00
CA MET A 39 1.33 -3.17 5.45
C MET A 39 0.52 -4.10 6.36
N GLU A 40 0.43 -5.38 6.02
CA GLU A 40 -0.23 -6.37 6.87
C GLU A 40 0.46 -6.47 8.24
N GLN A 41 1.79 -6.61 8.27
CA GLN A 41 2.56 -6.63 9.53
C GLN A 41 2.37 -5.35 10.34
N LEU A 42 2.36 -4.19 9.67
CA LEU A 42 2.11 -2.92 10.33
C LEU A 42 0.72 -2.87 10.94
N SER A 43 -0.30 -3.35 10.22
CA SER A 43 -1.68 -3.37 10.69
C SER A 43 -1.79 -4.11 12.02
N TYR A 44 -1.13 -5.28 12.17
CA TYR A 44 -1.12 -6.04 13.41
C TYR A 44 -0.42 -5.32 14.59
N LEU A 45 0.59 -4.49 14.30
CA LEU A 45 1.29 -3.74 15.34
C LEU A 45 0.54 -2.49 15.81
N THR A 46 -0.35 -1.98 14.94
CA THR A 46 -1.15 -0.77 15.18
C THR A 46 -2.57 -1.07 15.64
N ILE A 47 -2.96 -2.35 15.71
CA ILE A 47 -4.18 -2.78 16.41
C ILE A 47 -4.16 -2.20 17.83
N ASP A 48 -5.23 -1.50 18.19
CA ASP A 48 -5.45 -0.84 19.49
C ASP A 48 -4.44 0.29 19.83
N LYS A 49 -3.60 0.69 18.86
CA LYS A 49 -2.59 1.75 19.02
C LYS A 49 -2.77 2.77 17.91
N ASP A 50 -3.36 3.89 18.29
CA ASP A 50 -3.79 5.03 17.47
C ASP A 50 -2.66 5.82 16.76
N ILE A 51 -1.59 5.16 16.31
CA ILE A 51 -0.33 5.85 16.00
C ILE A 51 0.37 5.23 14.79
N ILE A 52 -0.20 5.33 13.60
CA ILE A 52 0.65 5.45 12.40
C ILE A 52 1.04 6.91 12.21
N SER A 53 2.21 7.17 11.63
CA SER A 53 2.57 8.56 11.35
C SER A 53 1.63 9.18 10.31
N LYS A 54 1.28 10.47 10.48
CA LYS A 54 0.49 11.22 9.48
C LYS A 54 1.12 11.17 8.08
N LYS A 55 2.46 11.15 8.04
CA LYS A 55 3.24 11.02 6.81
C LYS A 55 2.96 9.67 6.13
N LEU A 56 2.96 8.58 6.88
CA LEU A 56 2.64 7.27 6.33
C LEU A 56 1.19 7.19 5.85
N ALA A 57 0.23 7.69 6.64
CA ALA A 57 -1.17 7.74 6.24
C ALA A 57 -1.36 8.47 4.90
N PHE A 58 -0.73 9.64 4.75
CA PHE A 58 -0.72 10.38 3.48
C PHE A 58 -0.07 9.57 2.34
N ASN A 59 1.09 8.97 2.60
CA ASN A 59 1.81 8.17 1.59
C ASN A 59 0.99 6.98 1.10
N LEU A 60 0.30 6.27 2.00
CA LEU A 60 -0.55 5.13 1.66
C LEU A 60 -1.77 5.56 0.85
N PHE A 61 -2.44 6.64 1.27
CA PHE A 61 -3.57 7.19 0.52
C PHE A 61 -3.14 7.68 -0.88
N TYR A 62 -2.03 8.41 -0.96
CA TYR A 62 -1.45 8.84 -2.23
C TYR A 62 -1.08 7.63 -3.10
N PHE A 63 -0.41 6.63 -2.54
CA PHE A 63 -0.01 5.43 -3.28
C PHE A 63 -1.22 4.67 -3.83
N TYR A 64 -2.27 4.47 -3.03
CA TYR A 64 -3.52 3.85 -3.48
C TYR A 64 -4.14 4.61 -4.64
N THR A 65 -4.35 5.93 -4.49
CA THR A 65 -4.98 6.75 -5.54
C THR A 65 -4.18 6.76 -6.84
N GLN A 66 -2.85 6.91 -6.75
CA GLN A 66 -2.01 6.89 -7.94
C GLN A 66 -1.98 5.50 -8.59
N THR A 67 -1.81 4.43 -7.80
CA THR A 67 -1.79 3.05 -8.32
C THR A 67 -3.06 2.73 -9.08
N THR A 68 -4.24 3.12 -8.56
CA THR A 68 -5.52 2.98 -9.25
C THR A 68 -5.52 3.69 -10.61
N MET A 69 -5.05 4.95 -10.66
CA MET A 69 -4.94 5.69 -11.94
C MET A 69 -3.98 5.03 -12.92
N GLU A 70 -2.80 4.58 -12.46
CA GLU A 70 -1.80 3.95 -13.35
C GLU A 70 -2.32 2.62 -13.90
N PHE A 71 -3.06 1.84 -13.11
CA PHE A 71 -3.72 0.62 -13.59
C PHE A 71 -4.76 0.92 -14.68
N GLU A 72 -5.59 1.95 -14.51
CA GLU A 72 -6.58 2.37 -15.51
C GLU A 72 -5.93 2.83 -16.84
N LEU A 73 -4.78 3.48 -16.77
CA LEU A 73 -4.14 4.12 -17.93
C LEU A 73 -3.17 3.20 -18.69
N TYR A 74 -2.39 2.37 -18.00
CA TYR A 74 -1.21 1.74 -18.60
C TYR A 74 -1.21 0.22 -18.58
N ILE A 75 -1.99 -0.42 -17.70
CA ILE A 75 -2.01 -1.87 -17.57
C ILE A 75 -3.24 -2.40 -18.32
N LYS A 76 -3.08 -3.48 -19.09
CA LYS A 76 -4.13 -3.99 -19.99
C LYS A 76 -4.77 -5.30 -19.52
N ASP A 77 -4.13 -6.00 -18.59
CA ASP A 77 -4.65 -7.23 -17.99
C ASP A 77 -5.65 -6.89 -16.89
N LYS A 78 -6.94 -6.92 -17.25
CA LYS A 78 -8.05 -6.51 -16.38
C LYS A 78 -8.33 -7.46 -15.23
N GLU A 79 -7.99 -8.74 -15.37
CA GLU A 79 -8.25 -9.73 -14.33
C GLU A 79 -7.19 -9.64 -13.23
N ALA A 80 -5.91 -9.59 -13.63
CA ALA A 80 -4.82 -9.32 -12.69
C ALA A 80 -5.01 -7.98 -11.96
N GLN A 81 -5.43 -6.94 -12.68
CA GLN A 81 -5.78 -5.62 -12.13
C GLN A 81 -6.76 -5.68 -10.95
N GLY A 82 -7.84 -6.45 -11.10
CA GLY A 82 -8.88 -6.55 -10.09
C GLY A 82 -8.33 -7.10 -8.77
N ASP A 83 -7.55 -8.18 -8.84
CA ASP A 83 -6.93 -8.79 -7.65
C ASP A 83 -5.96 -7.82 -6.95
N PHE A 84 -5.07 -7.16 -7.72
CA PHE A 84 -4.10 -6.21 -7.15
C PHE A 84 -4.77 -5.03 -6.43
N LEU A 85 -5.75 -4.41 -7.08
CA LEU A 85 -6.43 -3.24 -6.52
C LEU A 85 -7.25 -3.59 -5.29
N VAL A 86 -7.91 -4.76 -5.28
CA VAL A 86 -8.64 -5.24 -4.10
C VAL A 86 -7.69 -5.49 -2.93
N ARG A 87 -6.57 -6.18 -3.16
CA ARG A 87 -5.59 -6.46 -2.11
C ARG A 87 -4.98 -5.18 -1.56
N LEU A 88 -4.64 -4.22 -2.43
CA LEU A 88 -4.12 -2.92 -2.02
C LEU A 88 -5.15 -2.10 -1.23
N TYR A 89 -6.41 -2.10 -1.67
CA TYR A 89 -7.49 -1.44 -0.96
C TYR A 89 -7.65 -2.03 0.45
N ILE A 90 -7.76 -3.35 0.58
CA ILE A 90 -7.92 -4.03 1.87
C ILE A 90 -6.76 -3.67 2.80
N GLN A 91 -5.52 -3.79 2.34
CA GLN A 91 -4.36 -3.50 3.21
C GLN A 91 -4.26 -2.02 3.56
N THR A 92 -4.57 -1.12 2.62
CA THR A 92 -4.60 0.32 2.89
C THR A 92 -5.65 0.62 3.94
N MET A 93 -6.84 0.06 3.79
CA MET A 93 -7.92 0.22 4.76
C MET A 93 -7.56 -0.39 6.10
N ASN A 94 -6.99 -1.60 6.18
CA ASN A 94 -6.60 -2.19 7.47
C ASN A 94 -5.61 -1.32 8.25
N VAL A 95 -4.62 -0.74 7.56
CA VAL A 95 -3.66 0.18 8.20
C VAL A 95 -4.31 1.50 8.61
N LEU A 96 -5.25 2.02 7.81
CA LEU A 96 -5.95 3.28 8.10
C LEU A 96 -7.14 3.12 9.06
N SER A 97 -7.81 1.97 9.08
CA SER A 97 -9.03 1.68 9.85
C SER A 97 -8.73 1.07 11.21
N GLY A 98 -7.47 0.73 11.50
CA GLY A 98 -6.99 0.65 12.88
C GLY A 98 -7.24 1.94 13.67
N LEU A 99 -7.58 3.06 12.99
CA LEU A 99 -8.12 4.27 13.62
C LEU A 99 -9.57 4.12 14.11
N HIS A 100 -10.42 3.27 13.52
CA HIS A 100 -11.89 3.24 13.75
C HIS A 100 -12.50 1.82 13.65
N LEU A 101 -12.03 0.86 14.45
CA LEU A 101 -12.78 -0.37 14.74
C LEU A 101 -13.03 -0.51 16.24
N ASP A 102 -13.66 0.50 16.83
CA ASP A 102 -14.45 0.35 18.06
C ASP A 102 -15.46 1.50 18.15
N ARG A 103 -16.74 1.15 17.97
CA ARG A 103 -17.89 1.84 18.57
C ARG A 103 -18.87 0.79 19.07
#